data_AF-A0A0E3NGK0-F1
#
_entry.id   AF-A0A0E3NGK0-F1
#
_cell.length_a   1.000
_cell.length_b   1.000
_cell.length_c   1.000
_cell.angle_alpha   90.00
_cell.angle_beta   90.00
_cell.angle_gamma   90.00
#
_symmetry.space_group_name_H-M   'P 1'
#
loop_
_entity.id
_entity.type
_entity.pdbx_description
1 polymer ?
#
loop_
_entity_poly.entity_id
_entity_poly.type
_entity_poly.pdbx_seq_one_letter_code
_entity_poly.pdbx_strand_id
1 'polypeptide(L)'
;MVVDTDICGMKVGDQYPSHVMGIINLSPESFYENSVVNPDSALEIAQKMVKDGATFIDIGARSTWRFSEPISRKEELKRLLPVLETLEGNVDAVISVDTMFSEIAEEALKKGAQVINDVSGFTADPRMVKVVADYGCPAIVMASNKVPGDPLGMDSIIESLDSIIQTAETGGIDPKNLILDPAIGRWTEEKLTIYDLETLDNFDRLKIFEKPLLAALSRKSFIGDVLGKPATERFYGSLAAAAIAVYKGAHIIRTHDVPETFDVVKLSRAVRSRPSVVKEGRYEASVVEVKVPQDAAIVMRRLGVTRTGSQIMQDKSVHLVLKIRNLTTTEALIIKQEMLARGGDAALARDAVSHETEMTDVLVMGTLLQLGRLAKKLEGQVRSLPLIAEMIRECIANRSDLEYRYLR
;
A
#
# COMPACT_ATOMS: atom_id res chain seq x y z
N MET A 1 1.47 14.92 0.85
CA MET A 1 0.35 14.38 0.06
C MET A 1 -0.77 14.01 1.01
N VAL A 2 -1.97 14.54 0.80
CA VAL A 2 -3.17 14.30 1.62
C VAL A 2 -4.19 13.63 0.73
N VAL A 3 -4.67 12.48 1.17
CA VAL A 3 -5.79 11.81 0.51
C VAL A 3 -7.07 12.21 1.22
N ASP A 4 -7.98 12.92 0.58
CA ASP A 4 -9.32 13.19 1.12
C ASP A 4 -10.33 13.20 -0.02
N THR A 5 -11.32 12.31 0.04
CA THR A 5 -12.38 12.20 -0.97
C THR A 5 -13.72 11.87 -0.34
N ASP A 6 -14.76 11.91 -1.17
CA ASP A 6 -16.12 11.49 -0.85
C ASP A 6 -16.43 10.23 -1.65
N ILE A 7 -16.72 9.12 -0.96
CA ILE A 7 -17.12 7.85 -1.55
C ILE A 7 -18.57 7.62 -1.15
N CYS A 8 -19.50 7.86 -2.07
CA CYS A 8 -20.94 7.64 -1.85
C CYS A 8 -21.50 8.37 -0.61
N GLY A 9 -21.06 9.61 -0.35
CA GLY A 9 -21.44 10.40 0.82
C GLY A 9 -20.55 10.19 2.05
N MET A 10 -19.65 9.21 2.02
CA MET A 10 -18.71 8.96 3.10
C MET A 10 -17.38 9.68 2.89
N LYS A 11 -16.94 10.39 3.93
CA LYS A 11 -15.61 11.02 3.94
C LYS A 11 -14.53 9.96 4.20
N VAL A 12 -13.64 9.78 3.23
CA VAL A 12 -12.54 8.81 3.28
C VAL A 12 -11.23 9.54 3.07
N GLY A 13 -10.27 9.41 3.99
CA GLY A 13 -8.99 10.10 3.85
C GLY A 13 -8.14 10.26 5.10
N ASP A 14 -7.02 10.95 4.94
CA ASP A 14 -6.01 11.27 5.95
C ASP A 14 -6.47 12.29 6.98
N GLN A 15 -7.54 13.03 6.72
CA GLN A 15 -8.17 13.91 7.72
C GLN A 15 -9.42 13.30 8.37
N TYR A 16 -9.88 12.16 7.86
CA TYR A 16 -11.09 11.48 8.31
C TYR A 16 -10.76 10.18 9.07
N PRO A 17 -11.75 9.57 9.75
CA PRO A 17 -11.59 8.23 10.30
C PRO A 17 -11.25 7.21 9.22
N SER A 18 -10.47 6.18 9.58
CA SER A 18 -10.37 4.98 8.76
C SER A 18 -11.63 4.14 8.93
N HIS A 19 -12.00 3.41 7.89
CA HIS A 19 -13.26 2.69 7.77
C HIS A 19 -13.07 1.17 7.84
N VAL A 20 -14.10 0.46 8.30
CA VAL A 20 -14.15 -1.01 8.27
C VAL A 20 -15.10 -1.45 7.16
N MET A 21 -14.60 -2.35 6.32
CA MET A 21 -15.36 -3.04 5.29
C MET A 21 -15.58 -4.50 5.71
N GLY A 22 -16.84 -4.83 6.04
CA GLY A 22 -17.25 -6.20 6.36
C GLY A 22 -17.40 -7.04 5.10
N ILE A 23 -17.02 -8.31 5.16
CA ILE A 23 -17.08 -9.24 4.02
C ILE A 23 -18.29 -10.16 4.14
N ILE A 24 -19.14 -10.21 3.11
CA ILE A 24 -20.18 -11.22 2.95
C ILE A 24 -19.81 -12.09 1.74
N ASN A 25 -19.36 -13.32 2.03
CA ASN A 25 -19.05 -14.30 1.00
C ASN A 25 -20.26 -15.23 0.79
N LEU A 26 -20.82 -15.22 -0.41
CA LEU A 26 -21.91 -16.13 -0.81
C LEU A 26 -21.39 -17.38 -1.52
N SER A 27 -20.07 -17.49 -1.69
CA SER A 27 -19.37 -18.58 -2.38
C SER A 27 -19.04 -19.73 -1.42
N PRO A 28 -19.65 -20.93 -1.54
CA PRO A 28 -19.25 -22.10 -0.78
C PRO A 28 -17.77 -22.47 -0.96
N GLU A 29 -17.18 -22.10 -2.09
CA GLU A 29 -15.79 -22.39 -2.46
C GLU A 29 -14.75 -21.39 -1.86
N SER A 30 -15.14 -20.61 -0.84
CA SER A 30 -14.25 -19.70 -0.11
C SER A 30 -13.16 -20.45 0.67
N PHE A 31 -11.94 -19.89 0.74
CA PHE A 31 -10.83 -20.49 1.49
C PHE A 31 -11.06 -20.54 3.01
N TYR A 32 -11.99 -19.73 3.53
CA TYR A 32 -12.38 -19.71 4.93
C TYR A 32 -13.86 -20.09 5.03
N GLU A 33 -14.15 -21.39 5.17
CA GLU A 33 -15.51 -21.94 5.15
C GLU A 33 -16.46 -21.28 6.17
N ASN A 34 -15.95 -20.89 7.34
CA ASN A 34 -16.73 -20.19 8.37
C ASN A 34 -17.17 -18.77 7.96
N SER A 35 -16.70 -18.25 6.82
CA SER A 35 -17.15 -16.95 6.27
C SER A 35 -18.30 -17.04 5.28
N VAL A 36 -18.72 -18.25 4.87
CA VAL A 36 -19.79 -18.41 3.89
C VAL A 36 -21.12 -18.12 4.54
N VAL A 37 -21.84 -17.16 3.97
CA VAL A 37 -23.12 -16.68 4.46
C VAL A 37 -24.25 -17.35 3.68
N ASN A 38 -25.27 -17.82 4.39
CA ASN A 38 -26.54 -18.20 3.76
C ASN A 38 -27.21 -16.92 3.21
N PRO A 39 -27.58 -16.86 1.92
CA PRO A 39 -28.28 -15.71 1.34
C PRO A 39 -29.48 -15.23 2.18
N ASP A 40 -30.23 -16.15 2.80
CA ASP A 40 -31.40 -15.81 3.61
C ASP A 40 -31.04 -15.05 4.90
N SER A 41 -29.81 -15.20 5.41
CA SER A 41 -29.32 -14.50 6.59
C SER A 41 -28.44 -13.29 6.25
N ALA A 42 -28.24 -12.98 4.97
CA ALA A 42 -27.33 -11.92 4.54
C ALA A 42 -27.72 -10.53 5.09
N LEU A 43 -29.03 -10.22 5.14
CA LEU A 43 -29.51 -8.96 5.69
C LEU A 43 -29.21 -8.82 7.18
N GLU A 44 -29.53 -9.84 7.97
CA GLU A 44 -29.29 -9.82 9.42
C GLU A 44 -27.78 -9.68 9.71
N ILE A 45 -26.95 -10.38 8.94
CA ILE A 45 -25.49 -10.31 9.06
C ILE A 45 -24.97 -8.92 8.68
N ALA A 46 -25.45 -8.33 7.57
CA ALA A 46 -25.06 -6.98 7.17
C ALA A 46 -25.46 -5.94 8.23
N GLN A 47 -26.69 -6.00 8.74
CA GLN A 47 -27.16 -5.11 9.80
C GLN A 47 -26.35 -5.27 11.09
N LYS A 48 -25.98 -6.50 11.45
CA LYS A 48 -25.07 -6.76 12.56
C LYS A 48 -23.69 -6.15 12.33
N MET A 49 -23.10 -6.32 11.15
CA MET A 49 -21.80 -5.72 10.79
C MET A 49 -21.84 -4.20 10.91
N VAL A 50 -22.90 -3.55 10.43
CA VAL A 50 -23.09 -2.10 10.58
C VAL A 50 -23.17 -1.70 12.05
N LYS A 51 -23.93 -2.43 12.85
CA LYS A 51 -24.01 -2.20 14.30
C LYS A 51 -22.64 -2.38 14.99
N ASP A 52 -21.82 -3.29 14.50
CA ASP A 52 -20.47 -3.57 14.97
C ASP A 52 -19.43 -2.56 14.42
N GLY A 53 -19.84 -1.60 13.59
CA GLY A 53 -19.00 -0.48 13.13
C GLY A 53 -18.52 -0.57 11.68
N ALA A 54 -19.00 -1.53 10.88
CA ALA A 54 -18.74 -1.54 9.45
C ALA A 54 -19.48 -0.38 8.76
N THR A 55 -18.76 0.37 7.94
CA THR A 55 -19.31 1.47 7.13
C THR A 55 -19.38 1.10 5.65
N PHE A 56 -18.66 0.05 5.25
CA PHE A 56 -18.77 -0.62 3.96
C PHE A 56 -19.15 -2.09 4.17
N ILE A 57 -19.93 -2.64 3.24
CA ILE A 57 -20.19 -4.08 3.14
C ILE A 57 -19.78 -4.51 1.74
N ASP A 58 -18.89 -5.50 1.64
CA ASP A 58 -18.41 -6.04 0.37
C ASP A 58 -18.96 -7.45 0.15
N ILE A 59 -19.63 -7.64 -0.98
CA ILE A 59 -20.36 -8.86 -1.30
C ILE A 59 -19.66 -9.58 -2.43
N GLY A 60 -19.16 -10.78 -2.14
CA GLY A 60 -18.53 -11.66 -3.12
C GLY A 60 -19.39 -12.89 -3.38
N ALA A 61 -19.79 -13.12 -4.64
CA ALA A 61 -20.57 -14.29 -5.05
C ALA A 61 -19.72 -15.44 -5.61
N ARG A 62 -18.42 -15.20 -5.78
CA ARG A 62 -17.42 -16.12 -6.32
C ARG A 62 -16.16 -16.03 -5.49
N SER A 63 -15.56 -17.19 -5.19
CA SER A 63 -14.22 -17.20 -4.59
C SER A 63 -13.15 -16.75 -5.59
N THR A 64 -12.27 -15.88 -5.12
CA THR A 64 -11.06 -15.47 -5.85
C THR A 64 -9.82 -16.24 -5.37
N TRP A 65 -10.04 -17.30 -4.57
CA TRP A 65 -8.98 -18.18 -4.11
C TRP A 65 -8.38 -18.96 -5.29
N ARG A 66 -7.06 -18.97 -5.41
CA ARG A 66 -6.36 -19.57 -6.57
C ARG A 66 -6.66 -21.06 -6.85
N PHE A 67 -7.24 -21.78 -5.90
CA PHE A 67 -7.58 -23.20 -6.01
C PHE A 67 -9.08 -23.47 -6.19
N SER A 68 -9.94 -22.44 -6.22
CA SER A 68 -11.38 -22.63 -6.42
C SER A 68 -11.72 -22.86 -7.89
N GLU A 69 -12.69 -23.74 -8.15
CA GLU A 69 -13.22 -23.91 -9.50
C GLU A 69 -14.01 -22.67 -9.95
N PRO A 70 -13.79 -22.18 -11.20
CA PRO A 70 -14.54 -21.05 -11.71
C PRO A 70 -16.03 -21.37 -11.87
N ILE A 71 -16.89 -20.45 -11.44
CA ILE A 71 -18.33 -20.51 -11.71
C ILE A 71 -18.70 -19.71 -12.96
N SER A 72 -19.85 -20.03 -13.56
CA SER A 72 -20.39 -19.24 -14.68
C SER A 72 -20.92 -17.88 -14.20
N ARG A 73 -20.91 -16.86 -15.07
CA ARG A 73 -21.49 -15.54 -14.78
C ARG A 73 -22.96 -15.60 -14.36
N LYS A 74 -23.72 -16.51 -14.99
CA LYS A 74 -25.13 -16.76 -14.66
C LYS A 74 -25.30 -17.26 -13.22
N GLU A 75 -24.40 -18.13 -12.77
CA GLU A 75 -24.42 -18.63 -11.39
C GLU A 75 -24.00 -17.55 -10.39
N GLU A 76 -22.98 -16.74 -10.72
CA GLU A 76 -22.57 -15.60 -9.90
C GLU A 76 -23.72 -14.59 -9.73
N LEU A 77 -24.42 -14.22 -10.81
CA LEU A 77 -25.62 -13.37 -10.74
C LEU A 77 -26.76 -14.01 -9.93
N LYS A 78 -27.00 -15.31 -10.09
CA LYS A 78 -28.05 -16.02 -9.36
C LYS A 78 -27.82 -15.98 -7.84
N ARG A 79 -26.57 -16.02 -7.40
CA ARG A 79 -26.20 -15.88 -5.99
C ARG A 79 -26.28 -14.43 -5.51
N LEU A 80 -25.82 -13.49 -6.34
CA LEU A 80 -25.64 -12.09 -5.97
C LEU A 80 -26.94 -11.29 -5.92
N LEU A 81 -27.76 -11.35 -6.97
CA LEU A 81 -28.89 -10.42 -7.15
C LEU A 81 -29.95 -10.50 -6.03
N PRO A 82 -30.36 -11.69 -5.53
CA PRO A 82 -31.33 -11.76 -4.44
C PRO A 82 -30.83 -11.10 -3.15
N VAL A 83 -29.52 -11.19 -2.88
CA VAL A 83 -28.90 -10.56 -1.71
C VAL A 83 -28.90 -9.04 -1.88
N LEU A 84 -28.49 -8.52 -3.04
CA LEU A 84 -28.52 -7.08 -3.30
C LEU A 84 -29.91 -6.47 -3.15
N GLU A 85 -30.94 -7.11 -3.73
CA GLU A 85 -32.34 -6.68 -3.60
C GLU A 85 -32.79 -6.61 -2.14
N THR A 86 -32.31 -7.54 -1.29
CA THR A 86 -32.67 -7.57 0.13
C THR A 86 -31.96 -6.48 0.92
N LEU A 87 -30.71 -6.14 0.56
CA LEU A 87 -29.92 -5.12 1.25
C LEU A 87 -30.31 -3.69 0.85
N GLU A 88 -30.82 -3.49 -0.36
CA GLU A 88 -31.21 -2.18 -0.89
C GLU A 88 -32.21 -1.47 0.05
N GLY A 89 -31.81 -0.31 0.58
CA GLY A 89 -32.61 0.49 1.51
C GLY A 89 -32.74 -0.06 2.94
N ASN A 90 -32.20 -1.25 3.23
CA ASN A 90 -32.32 -1.91 4.54
C ASN A 90 -31.01 -1.93 5.35
N VAL A 91 -29.93 -1.41 4.78
CA VAL A 91 -28.59 -1.35 5.40
C VAL A 91 -28.00 0.05 5.26
N ASP A 92 -27.56 0.62 6.39
CA ASP A 92 -26.91 1.94 6.46
C ASP A 92 -25.39 1.81 6.31
N ALA A 93 -24.95 1.33 5.14
CA ALA A 93 -23.55 1.21 4.76
C ALA A 93 -23.40 1.28 3.25
N VAL A 94 -22.20 1.62 2.78
CA VAL A 94 -21.88 1.60 1.36
C VAL A 94 -21.74 0.16 0.88
N ILE A 95 -22.57 -0.23 -0.09
CA ILE A 95 -22.56 -1.58 -0.65
C ILE A 95 -21.57 -1.68 -1.81
N SER A 96 -20.57 -2.54 -1.63
CA SER A 96 -19.55 -2.91 -2.61
C SER A 96 -19.82 -4.33 -3.15
N VAL A 97 -19.56 -4.55 -4.43
CA VAL A 97 -19.63 -5.87 -5.07
C VAL A 97 -18.26 -6.28 -5.60
N ASP A 98 -17.76 -7.42 -5.13
CA ASP A 98 -16.51 -8.05 -5.56
C ASP A 98 -16.75 -8.86 -6.83
N THR A 99 -16.42 -8.28 -7.99
CA THR A 99 -16.53 -8.95 -9.29
C THR A 99 -15.51 -8.40 -10.29
N MET A 100 -15.10 -9.27 -11.22
CA MET A 100 -14.16 -8.95 -12.30
C MET A 100 -14.87 -8.82 -13.66
N PHE A 101 -16.20 -8.93 -13.71
CA PHE A 101 -16.96 -8.98 -14.95
C PHE A 101 -17.93 -7.82 -15.07
N SER A 102 -17.81 -7.06 -16.16
CA SER A 102 -18.61 -5.85 -16.42
C SER A 102 -20.11 -6.12 -16.44
N GLU A 103 -20.53 -7.27 -16.95
CA GLU A 103 -21.93 -7.72 -16.99
C GLU A 103 -22.52 -7.87 -15.58
N ILE A 104 -21.72 -8.36 -14.62
CA ILE A 104 -22.15 -8.56 -13.24
C ILE A 104 -22.14 -7.24 -12.49
N ALA A 105 -21.10 -6.43 -12.69
CA ALA A 105 -21.03 -5.08 -12.14
C ALA A 105 -22.23 -4.23 -12.60
N GLU A 106 -22.59 -4.28 -13.88
CA GLU A 106 -23.73 -3.53 -14.40
C GLU A 106 -25.05 -3.94 -13.76
N GLU A 107 -25.34 -5.25 -13.65
CA GLU A 107 -26.56 -5.73 -12.99
C GLU A 107 -26.56 -5.44 -11.49
N ALA A 108 -25.40 -5.50 -10.83
CA ALA A 108 -25.25 -5.13 -9.43
C ALA A 108 -25.56 -3.65 -9.16
N LEU A 109 -25.03 -2.75 -10.00
CA LEU A 109 -25.26 -1.31 -9.90
C LEU A 109 -26.75 -0.97 -10.11
N LYS A 110 -27.44 -1.67 -11.02
CA LYS A 110 -28.90 -1.54 -11.20
C LYS A 110 -29.72 -1.99 -9.98
N LYS A 111 -29.12 -2.78 -9.09
CA LYS A 111 -29.74 -3.37 -7.89
C LYS A 111 -29.22 -2.77 -6.59
N GLY A 112 -28.71 -1.54 -6.64
CA GLY A 112 -28.35 -0.78 -5.44
C GLY A 112 -26.91 -0.95 -4.96
N ALA A 113 -26.05 -1.70 -5.67
CA ALA A 113 -24.62 -1.62 -5.41
C ALA A 113 -24.11 -0.20 -5.72
N GLN A 114 -23.16 0.28 -4.93
CA GLN A 114 -22.64 1.63 -5.02
C GLN A 114 -21.15 1.67 -5.40
N VAL A 115 -20.42 0.59 -5.13
CA VAL A 115 -18.99 0.46 -5.41
C VAL A 115 -18.71 -0.87 -6.10
N ILE A 116 -17.81 -0.86 -7.07
CA ILE A 116 -17.29 -2.10 -7.69
C ILE A 116 -15.91 -2.38 -7.13
N ASN A 117 -15.69 -3.59 -6.62
CA ASN A 117 -14.39 -4.09 -6.21
C ASN A 117 -13.87 -5.07 -7.26
N ASP A 118 -12.95 -4.60 -8.11
CA ASP A 118 -12.36 -5.39 -9.19
C ASP A 118 -10.93 -5.79 -8.84
N VAL A 119 -10.79 -7.03 -8.37
CA VAL A 119 -9.48 -7.61 -8.04
C VAL A 119 -8.57 -7.83 -9.26
N SER A 120 -9.09 -7.71 -10.49
CA SER A 120 -8.27 -7.77 -11.70
C SER A 120 -7.68 -6.41 -12.08
N GLY A 121 -8.07 -5.31 -11.42
CA GLY A 121 -7.63 -3.98 -11.80
C GLY A 121 -8.02 -3.61 -13.23
N PHE A 122 -9.22 -4.01 -13.66
CA PHE A 122 -9.77 -3.85 -15.02
C PHE A 122 -9.11 -4.70 -16.11
N THR A 123 -8.22 -5.63 -15.77
CA THR A 123 -7.53 -6.46 -16.77
C THR A 123 -8.34 -7.65 -17.26
N ALA A 124 -9.29 -8.17 -16.47
CA ALA A 124 -10.08 -9.35 -16.82
C ALA A 124 -11.21 -9.05 -17.82
N ASP A 125 -11.81 -7.86 -17.75
CA ASP A 125 -12.89 -7.43 -18.64
C ASP A 125 -12.71 -5.96 -19.04
N PRO A 126 -12.24 -5.67 -20.28
CA PRO A 126 -12.00 -4.30 -20.74
C PRO A 126 -13.22 -3.39 -20.71
N ARG A 127 -14.45 -3.95 -20.70
CA ARG A 127 -15.67 -3.13 -20.60
C ARG A 127 -15.92 -2.62 -19.18
N MET A 128 -15.24 -3.15 -18.16
CA MET A 128 -15.43 -2.74 -16.77
C MET A 128 -15.18 -1.25 -16.57
N VAL A 129 -14.11 -0.72 -17.18
CA VAL A 129 -13.78 0.71 -17.12
C VAL A 129 -14.93 1.57 -17.62
N LYS A 130 -15.53 1.18 -18.76
CA LYS A 130 -16.67 1.89 -19.33
C LYS A 130 -17.90 1.81 -18.44
N VAL A 131 -18.21 0.64 -17.87
CA VAL A 131 -19.36 0.49 -16.94
C VAL A 131 -19.18 1.40 -15.72
N VAL A 132 -18.01 1.37 -15.08
CA VAL A 132 -17.72 2.23 -13.92
C VAL A 132 -17.83 3.71 -14.29
N ALA A 133 -17.30 4.12 -15.46
CA ALA A 133 -17.38 5.50 -15.93
C ALA A 133 -18.82 5.93 -16.25
N ASP A 134 -19.60 5.10 -16.95
CA ASP A 134 -20.97 5.41 -17.35
C ASP A 134 -21.91 5.56 -16.13
N TYR A 135 -21.70 4.76 -15.08
CA TYR A 135 -22.45 4.89 -13.82
C TYR A 135 -21.88 5.94 -12.86
N GLY A 136 -20.65 6.43 -13.10
CA GLY A 136 -19.97 7.38 -12.24
C GLY A 136 -19.72 6.85 -10.81
N CYS A 137 -19.67 5.53 -10.63
CA CYS A 137 -19.50 4.91 -9.32
C CYS A 137 -18.02 4.82 -8.91
N PRO A 138 -17.71 4.76 -7.60
CA PRO A 138 -16.38 4.40 -7.14
C PRO A 138 -15.99 2.96 -7.52
N ALA A 139 -14.69 2.74 -7.70
CA ALA A 139 -14.10 1.44 -7.94
C ALA A 139 -12.87 1.20 -7.05
N ILE A 140 -12.86 0.04 -6.40
CA ILE A 140 -11.67 -0.52 -5.75
C ILE A 140 -10.94 -1.33 -6.80
N VAL A 141 -9.66 -1.02 -6.99
CA VAL A 141 -8.81 -1.69 -7.97
C VAL A 141 -7.59 -2.27 -7.28
N MET A 142 -7.35 -3.55 -7.52
CA MET A 142 -6.22 -4.27 -6.97
C MET A 142 -5.05 -4.31 -7.95
N ALA A 143 -3.81 -4.24 -7.44
CA ALA A 143 -2.60 -4.38 -8.24
C ALA A 143 -2.62 -5.72 -9.02
N SER A 144 -2.58 -5.63 -10.35
CA SER A 144 -2.67 -6.75 -11.28
C SER A 144 -2.12 -6.36 -12.65
N ASN A 145 -1.43 -7.29 -13.32
CA ASN A 145 -0.94 -7.13 -14.68
C ASN A 145 -1.62 -8.12 -15.64
N LYS A 146 -1.49 -9.43 -15.38
CA LYS A 146 -2.10 -10.49 -16.21
C LYS A 146 -3.16 -11.27 -15.45
N VAL A 147 -2.89 -11.56 -14.18
CA VAL A 147 -3.82 -12.21 -13.26
C VAL A 147 -3.86 -11.43 -11.94
N PRO A 148 -4.96 -11.50 -11.18
CA PRO A 148 -5.07 -10.80 -9.90
C PRO A 148 -3.86 -11.05 -8.98
N GLY A 149 -3.22 -9.98 -8.52
CA GLY A 149 -2.14 -10.04 -7.52
C GLY A 149 -0.79 -10.60 -8.01
N ASP A 150 -0.57 -10.71 -9.32
CA ASP A 150 0.71 -11.14 -9.91
C ASP A 150 1.91 -10.18 -9.79
N PRO A 151 1.79 -8.88 -9.45
CA PRO A 151 2.98 -8.06 -9.24
C PRO A 151 3.71 -8.50 -7.97
N LEU A 152 5.02 -8.76 -8.11
CA LEU A 152 5.89 -9.21 -7.02
C LEU A 152 6.73 -8.04 -6.48
N GLY A 153 6.59 -7.82 -5.18
CA GLY A 153 7.27 -6.75 -4.46
C GLY A 153 6.68 -5.36 -4.69
N MET A 154 7.04 -4.42 -3.82
CA MET A 154 6.40 -3.11 -3.76
C MET A 154 6.59 -2.28 -5.04
N ASP A 155 7.77 -2.35 -5.67
CA ASP A 155 8.04 -1.58 -6.90
C ASP A 155 7.13 -2.03 -8.05
N SER A 156 6.98 -3.34 -8.26
CA SER A 156 6.08 -3.90 -9.29
C SER A 156 4.60 -3.57 -9.00
N ILE A 157 4.19 -3.59 -7.72
CA ILE A 157 2.84 -3.21 -7.29
C ILE A 157 2.57 -1.75 -7.66
N ILE A 158 3.51 -0.86 -7.36
CA ILE A 158 3.39 0.56 -7.68
C ILE A 158 3.32 0.78 -9.20
N GLU A 159 4.17 0.13 -10.00
CA GLU A 159 4.11 0.24 -11.46
C GLU A 159 2.78 -0.26 -12.03
N SER A 160 2.27 -1.38 -11.51
CA SER A 160 0.97 -1.93 -11.89
C SER A 160 -0.17 -0.95 -11.57
N LEU A 161 -0.21 -0.42 -10.35
CA LEU A 161 -1.23 0.57 -9.95
C LEU A 161 -1.14 1.87 -10.77
N ASP A 162 0.05 2.37 -11.09
CA ASP A 162 0.23 3.54 -11.96
C ASP A 162 -0.41 3.31 -13.34
N SER A 163 -0.20 2.12 -13.92
CA SER A 163 -0.81 1.73 -15.20
C SER A 163 -2.33 1.60 -15.13
N ILE A 164 -2.85 0.98 -14.06
CA ILE A 164 -4.30 0.84 -13.83
C ILE A 164 -4.96 2.22 -13.71
N ILE A 165 -4.33 3.13 -12.95
CA ILE A 165 -4.82 4.51 -12.78
C ILE A 165 -4.88 5.23 -14.13
N GLN A 166 -3.81 5.16 -14.93
CA GLN A 166 -3.78 5.79 -16.26
C GLN A 166 -4.86 5.23 -17.19
N THR A 167 -5.12 3.91 -17.12
CA THR A 167 -6.16 3.25 -17.91
C THR A 167 -7.55 3.72 -17.49
N ALA A 168 -7.81 3.80 -16.19
CA ALA A 168 -9.08 4.27 -15.65
C ALA A 168 -9.36 5.74 -16.01
N GLU A 169 -8.36 6.61 -15.85
CA GLU A 169 -8.48 8.05 -16.16
C GLU A 169 -8.68 8.29 -17.66
N THR A 170 -7.95 7.56 -18.52
CA THR A 170 -8.13 7.63 -19.98
C THR A 170 -9.51 7.08 -20.40
N GLY A 171 -10.03 6.10 -19.67
CA GLY A 171 -11.36 5.53 -19.87
C GLY A 171 -12.51 6.38 -19.34
N GLY A 172 -12.24 7.54 -18.73
CA GLY A 172 -13.25 8.49 -18.27
C GLY A 172 -13.72 8.31 -16.82
N ILE A 173 -13.07 7.45 -16.03
CA ILE A 173 -13.35 7.36 -14.59
C ILE A 173 -12.80 8.61 -13.89
N ASP A 174 -13.60 9.25 -13.04
CA ASP A 174 -13.12 10.36 -12.20
C ASP A 174 -11.96 9.86 -11.31
N PRO A 175 -10.78 10.50 -11.32
CA PRO A 175 -9.66 10.14 -10.47
C PRO A 175 -10.01 9.97 -8.97
N LYS A 176 -11.02 10.68 -8.47
CA LYS A 176 -11.50 10.64 -7.07
C LYS A 176 -12.29 9.39 -6.72
N ASN A 177 -12.78 8.67 -7.73
CA ASN A 177 -13.57 7.46 -7.59
C ASN A 177 -12.72 6.19 -7.46
N LEU A 178 -11.39 6.29 -7.52
CA LEU A 178 -10.50 5.13 -7.44
C LEU A 178 -9.97 4.91 -6.02
N ILE A 179 -10.09 3.68 -5.55
CA ILE A 179 -9.52 3.17 -4.28
C ILE A 179 -8.52 2.08 -4.64
N LEU A 180 -7.31 2.11 -4.06
CA LEU A 180 -6.23 1.18 -4.44
C LEU A 180 -6.04 0.07 -3.39
N ASP A 181 -5.90 -1.17 -3.84
CA ASP A 181 -5.49 -2.33 -3.05
C ASP A 181 -4.13 -2.87 -3.58
N PRO A 182 -3.08 -2.98 -2.74
CA PRO A 182 -1.78 -3.51 -3.17
C PRO A 182 -1.71 -5.04 -3.32
N ALA A 183 -2.84 -5.74 -3.23
CA ALA A 183 -2.93 -7.18 -3.41
C ALA A 183 -2.13 -7.99 -2.38
N ILE A 184 -2.11 -7.60 -1.10
CA ILE A 184 -1.45 -8.43 -0.07
C ILE A 184 -2.13 -9.81 -0.01
N GLY A 185 -1.38 -10.89 0.14
CA GLY A 185 -1.85 -12.26 0.13
C GLY A 185 -1.25 -13.05 -1.03
N ARG A 186 -0.99 -14.34 -0.81
CA ARG A 186 -0.48 -15.27 -1.82
C ARG A 186 -1.50 -15.53 -2.95
N TRP A 187 -1.67 -14.55 -3.83
CA TRP A 187 -2.58 -14.59 -4.98
C TRP A 187 -2.07 -15.50 -6.10
N THR A 188 -0.75 -15.52 -6.32
CA THR A 188 -0.08 -16.45 -7.23
C THR A 188 0.86 -17.39 -6.48
N GLU A 189 1.40 -18.40 -7.15
CA GLU A 189 2.35 -19.34 -6.55
C GLU A 189 3.70 -18.65 -6.24
N GLU A 190 4.10 -17.73 -7.10
CA GLU A 190 5.34 -16.97 -7.03
C GLU A 190 5.31 -15.91 -5.91
N LYS A 191 4.11 -15.51 -5.46
CA LYS A 191 3.95 -14.51 -4.39
C LYS A 191 4.17 -15.14 -3.01
N LEU A 192 5.44 -15.23 -2.63
CA LEU A 192 5.89 -15.69 -1.33
C LEU A 192 5.58 -14.69 -0.20
N THR A 193 5.63 -15.18 1.05
CA THR A 193 5.35 -14.41 2.27
C THR A 193 6.23 -13.18 2.41
N ILE A 194 7.47 -13.24 1.92
CA ILE A 194 8.40 -12.12 1.94
C ILE A 194 7.88 -10.88 1.20
N TYR A 195 7.13 -11.06 0.10
CA TYR A 195 6.53 -9.95 -0.64
C TYR A 195 5.34 -9.35 0.11
N ASP A 196 4.55 -10.16 0.81
CA ASP A 196 3.45 -9.68 1.64
C ASP A 196 3.97 -8.87 2.84
N LEU A 197 5.06 -9.33 3.46
CA LEU A 197 5.77 -8.60 4.52
C LEU A 197 6.34 -7.27 4.01
N GLU A 198 6.99 -7.28 2.85
CA GLU A 198 7.50 -6.05 2.22
C GLU A 198 6.37 -5.06 1.92
N THR A 199 5.27 -5.55 1.36
CA THR A 199 4.13 -4.72 1.00
C THR A 199 3.53 -4.05 2.23
N LEU A 200 3.39 -4.78 3.35
CA LEU A 200 2.88 -4.22 4.59
C LEU A 200 3.87 -3.22 5.23
N ASP A 201 5.17 -3.51 5.24
CA ASP A 201 6.18 -2.59 5.79
C ASP A 201 6.27 -1.28 4.98
N ASN A 202 6.09 -1.37 3.66
CA ASN A 202 6.21 -0.22 2.77
C ASN A 202 4.87 0.35 2.33
N PHE A 203 3.74 -0.04 2.95
CA PHE A 203 2.37 0.33 2.55
C PHE A 203 2.17 1.85 2.37
N ASP A 204 2.88 2.66 3.15
CA ASP A 204 2.86 4.12 3.08
C ASP A 204 3.43 4.70 1.77
N ARG A 205 4.25 3.94 1.01
CA ARG A 205 4.72 4.34 -0.33
C ARG A 205 3.56 4.54 -1.31
N LEU A 206 2.44 3.84 -1.13
CA LEU A 206 1.26 3.96 -2.00
C LEU A 206 0.59 5.34 -1.93
N LYS A 207 0.90 6.15 -0.91
CA LYS A 207 0.38 7.52 -0.77
C LYS A 207 0.81 8.44 -1.92
N ILE A 208 1.85 8.08 -2.68
CA ILE A 208 2.25 8.79 -3.90
C ILE A 208 1.12 8.92 -4.93
N PHE A 209 0.11 8.05 -4.85
CA PHE A 209 -1.01 8.09 -5.78
C PHE A 209 -2.09 9.10 -5.41
N GLU A 210 -2.07 9.65 -4.18
CA GLU A 210 -3.09 10.56 -3.66
C GLU A 210 -4.53 10.02 -3.78
N LYS A 211 -4.69 8.70 -3.62
CA LYS A 211 -5.96 7.98 -3.69
C LYS A 211 -6.20 7.20 -2.39
N PRO A 212 -7.46 6.94 -1.99
CA PRO A 212 -7.76 6.07 -0.87
C PRO A 212 -7.11 4.70 -1.01
N LEU A 213 -6.76 4.11 0.13
CA LEU A 213 -6.00 2.87 0.20
C LEU A 213 -6.80 1.86 1.00
N LEU A 214 -7.05 0.70 0.40
CA LEU A 214 -7.69 -0.43 1.04
C LEU A 214 -6.64 -1.47 1.43
N ALA A 215 -6.80 -2.07 2.61
CA ALA A 215 -6.00 -3.21 3.03
C ALA A 215 -6.90 -4.40 3.41
N ALA A 216 -6.81 -5.48 2.63
CA ALA A 216 -7.44 -6.76 2.93
C ALA A 216 -6.40 -7.71 3.53
N LEU A 217 -6.40 -7.89 4.85
CA LEU A 217 -5.35 -8.63 5.58
C LEU A 217 -5.90 -9.81 6.41
N SER A 218 -7.20 -9.84 6.65
CA SER A 218 -7.84 -10.80 7.56
C SER A 218 -7.56 -12.26 7.16
N ARG A 219 -6.97 -13.00 8.10
CA ARG A 219 -6.69 -14.45 8.05
C ARG A 219 -5.79 -14.92 6.88
N LYS A 220 -5.08 -14.00 6.21
CA LYS A 220 -4.22 -14.32 5.06
C LYS A 220 -3.02 -15.22 5.39
N SER A 221 -2.49 -15.89 4.38
CA SER A 221 -1.46 -16.94 4.50
C SER A 221 -0.17 -16.45 5.15
N PHE A 222 0.31 -15.25 4.82
CA PHE A 222 1.57 -14.72 5.37
C PHE A 222 1.55 -14.64 6.92
N ILE A 223 0.38 -14.37 7.51
CA ILE A 223 0.19 -14.39 8.97
C ILE A 223 0.37 -15.80 9.50
N GLY A 224 -0.20 -16.80 8.81
CA GLY A 224 -0.06 -18.20 9.16
C GLY A 224 1.38 -18.70 9.06
N ASP A 225 2.08 -18.30 8.00
CA ASP A 225 3.47 -18.68 7.76
C ASP A 225 4.40 -18.11 8.84
N VAL A 226 4.18 -16.86 9.27
CA VAL A 226 4.96 -16.23 10.34
C VAL A 226 4.64 -16.83 11.72
N LEU A 227 3.37 -17.16 11.98
CA LEU A 227 2.93 -17.62 13.30
C LEU A 227 2.91 -19.15 13.47
N GLY A 228 3.09 -19.90 12.38
CA GLY A 228 2.88 -21.35 12.34
C GLY A 228 1.42 -21.75 12.62
N LYS A 229 0.44 -20.96 12.14
CA LYS A 229 -0.99 -21.12 12.49
C LYS A 229 -1.93 -21.33 11.30
N PRO A 230 -2.96 -22.20 11.42
CA PRO A 230 -4.02 -22.35 10.43
C PRO A 230 -4.92 -21.10 10.39
N ALA A 231 -5.72 -20.94 9.32
CA ALA A 231 -6.55 -19.74 9.09
C ALA A 231 -7.53 -19.43 10.24
N THR A 232 -8.03 -20.46 10.91
CA THR A 232 -8.93 -20.36 12.08
C THR A 232 -8.27 -19.67 13.28
N GLU A 233 -6.94 -19.74 13.41
CA GLU A 233 -6.18 -19.23 14.56
C GLU A 233 -5.39 -17.94 14.27
N ARG A 234 -5.62 -17.31 13.10
CA ARG A 234 -4.92 -16.09 12.68
C ARG A 234 -5.56 -14.80 13.18
N PHE A 235 -6.53 -14.88 14.08
CA PHE A 235 -7.29 -13.73 14.57
C PHE A 235 -6.39 -12.60 15.09
N TYR A 236 -5.55 -12.86 16.10
CA TYR A 236 -4.65 -11.83 16.66
C TYR A 236 -3.61 -11.31 15.65
N GLY A 237 -3.11 -12.17 14.77
CA GLY A 237 -2.21 -11.75 13.69
C GLY A 237 -2.91 -10.84 12.66
N SER A 238 -4.20 -11.07 12.41
CA SER A 238 -5.03 -10.23 11.54
C SER A 238 -5.25 -8.85 12.13
N LEU A 239 -5.54 -8.77 13.43
CA LEU A 239 -5.65 -7.51 14.16
C LEU A 239 -4.32 -6.74 14.16
N ALA A 240 -3.20 -7.42 14.40
CA ALA A 240 -1.87 -6.80 14.34
C ALA A 240 -1.55 -6.24 12.94
N ALA A 241 -1.85 -7.00 11.88
CA ALA A 241 -1.64 -6.57 10.51
C ALA A 241 -2.53 -5.37 10.15
N ALA A 242 -3.81 -5.39 10.55
CA ALA A 242 -4.73 -4.26 10.37
C ALA A 242 -4.22 -2.99 11.07
N ALA A 243 -3.74 -3.11 12.32
CA ALA A 243 -3.18 -1.99 13.07
C ALA A 243 -1.98 -1.35 12.34
N ILE A 244 -1.07 -2.17 11.83
CA ILE A 244 0.10 -1.72 11.07
C ILE A 244 -0.33 -1.02 9.78
N ALA A 245 -1.27 -1.61 9.02
CA ALA A 245 -1.76 -1.02 7.78
C ALA A 245 -2.42 0.35 8.02
N VAL A 246 -3.28 0.47 9.03
CA VAL A 246 -3.90 1.76 9.41
C VAL A 246 -2.81 2.77 9.77
N TYR A 247 -1.85 2.40 10.62
CA TYR A 247 -0.74 3.28 11.00
C TYR A 247 0.08 3.75 9.80
N LYS A 248 0.34 2.86 8.83
CA LYS A 248 1.07 3.17 7.60
C LYS A 248 0.24 4.01 6.62
N GLY A 249 -1.07 3.98 6.66
CA GLY A 249 -1.90 4.87 5.83
C GLY A 249 -3.15 4.27 5.23
N ALA A 250 -3.54 3.06 5.60
CA ALA A 250 -4.79 2.47 5.10
C ALA A 250 -6.00 3.32 5.53
N HIS A 251 -6.92 3.51 4.59
CA HIS A 251 -8.14 4.27 4.75
C HIS A 251 -9.34 3.33 4.97
N ILE A 252 -9.29 2.12 4.42
CA ILE A 252 -10.32 1.10 4.53
C ILE A 252 -9.66 -0.23 4.89
N ILE A 253 -10.15 -0.92 5.92
CA ILE A 253 -9.73 -2.27 6.28
C ILE A 253 -10.83 -3.26 5.94
N ARG A 254 -10.55 -4.19 5.03
CA ARG A 254 -11.47 -5.28 4.63
C ARG A 254 -11.24 -6.51 5.52
N THR A 255 -12.29 -6.95 6.23
CA THR A 255 -12.17 -7.95 7.30
C THR A 255 -13.39 -8.86 7.47
N HIS A 256 -13.15 -10.05 8.03
CA HIS A 256 -14.21 -10.96 8.50
C HIS A 256 -14.64 -10.64 9.94
N ASP A 257 -13.72 -10.12 10.76
CA ASP A 257 -13.88 -9.97 12.20
C ASP A 257 -14.16 -8.48 12.53
N VAL A 258 -15.36 -8.01 12.18
CA VAL A 258 -15.73 -6.57 12.19
C VAL A 258 -15.58 -5.89 13.55
N PRO A 259 -16.23 -6.32 14.65
CA PRO A 259 -16.22 -5.54 15.89
C PRO A 259 -14.80 -5.37 16.46
N GLU A 260 -13.97 -6.40 16.39
CA GLU A 260 -12.60 -6.33 16.93
C GLU A 260 -11.67 -5.55 16.00
N THR A 261 -11.90 -5.63 14.68
CA THR A 261 -11.18 -4.78 13.73
C THR A 261 -11.55 -3.31 13.91
N PHE A 262 -12.80 -2.99 14.23
CA PHE A 262 -13.25 -1.61 14.45
C PHE A 262 -12.49 -0.94 15.59
N ASP A 263 -12.34 -1.61 16.74
CA ASP A 263 -11.57 -1.08 17.87
C ASP A 263 -10.10 -0.86 17.51
N VAL A 264 -9.49 -1.81 16.79
CA VAL A 264 -8.12 -1.69 16.28
C VAL A 264 -7.97 -0.51 15.33
N VAL A 265 -8.87 -0.37 14.35
CA VAL A 265 -8.86 0.72 13.38
C VAL A 265 -8.97 2.07 14.09
N LYS A 266 -9.89 2.19 15.06
CA LYS A 266 -10.10 3.41 15.83
C LYS A 266 -8.86 3.82 16.62
N LEU A 267 -8.23 2.87 17.33
CA LEU A 267 -7.02 3.14 18.12
C LEU A 267 -5.84 3.47 17.20
N SER A 268 -5.56 2.64 16.19
CA SER A 268 -4.45 2.86 15.26
C SER A 268 -4.59 4.18 14.50
N ARG A 269 -5.82 4.58 14.15
CA ARG A 269 -6.07 5.87 13.50
C ARG A 269 -5.80 7.05 14.43
N ALA A 270 -6.13 6.92 15.72
CA ALA A 270 -5.85 7.94 16.72
C ALA A 270 -4.34 8.13 16.98
N VAL A 271 -3.55 7.06 16.86
CA VAL A 271 -2.08 7.10 16.97
C VAL A 271 -1.42 7.70 15.72
N ARG A 272 -2.00 7.47 14.54
CA ARG A 272 -1.44 7.96 13.27
C ARG A 272 -1.46 9.49 13.19
N SER A 273 -0.27 10.09 13.15
CA SER A 273 -0.10 11.53 12.93
C SER A 273 -0.82 12.01 11.68
N ARG A 274 -1.35 13.24 11.75
CA ARG A 274 -1.89 13.90 10.57
C ARG A 274 -0.76 14.32 9.62
N PRO A 275 -0.98 14.25 8.30
CA PRO A 275 -0.03 14.80 7.34
C PRO A 275 0.16 16.31 7.54
N SER A 276 1.39 16.78 7.32
CA SER A 276 1.73 18.20 7.41
C SER A 276 1.38 18.91 6.11
N VAL A 277 0.28 19.68 6.14
CA VAL A 277 -0.22 20.47 5.01
C VAL A 277 -0.69 21.85 5.47
N VAL A 278 -0.37 22.87 4.67
CA VAL A 278 -0.82 24.26 4.86
C VAL A 278 -1.50 24.73 3.58
N LYS A 279 -2.71 25.29 3.71
CA LYS A 279 -3.48 25.86 2.60
C LYS A 279 -3.81 27.33 2.89
N GLU A 280 -3.58 28.21 1.92
CA GLU A 280 -3.89 29.64 2.00
C GLU A 280 -4.35 30.14 0.62
N GLY A 281 -5.62 30.57 0.52
CA GLY A 281 -6.23 30.92 -0.76
C GLY A 281 -6.14 29.79 -1.80
N ARG A 282 -5.44 30.05 -2.91
CA ARG A 282 -5.21 29.07 -3.99
C ARG A 282 -3.93 28.23 -3.81
N TYR A 283 -3.17 28.46 -2.74
CA TYR A 283 -1.86 27.87 -2.52
C TYR A 283 -1.93 26.73 -1.52
N GLU A 284 -1.15 25.68 -1.78
CA GLU A 284 -1.02 24.51 -0.92
C GLU A 284 0.44 24.08 -0.83
N ALA A 285 0.90 23.78 0.38
CA ALA A 285 2.21 23.20 0.63
C ALA A 285 2.04 21.95 1.49
N SER A 286 2.65 20.84 1.08
CA SER A 286 2.61 19.57 1.82
C SER A 286 3.97 18.89 1.86
N VAL A 287 4.21 18.10 2.91
CA VAL A 287 5.36 17.19 2.97
C VAL A 287 5.09 15.97 2.08
N VAL A 288 6.06 15.61 1.26
CA VAL A 288 6.08 14.39 0.45
C VAL A 288 7.19 13.49 1.00
N GLU A 289 6.81 12.40 1.63
CA GLU A 289 7.78 11.42 2.16
C GLU A 289 8.17 10.46 1.05
N VAL A 290 9.45 10.47 0.67
CA VAL A 290 10.01 9.59 -0.37
C VAL A 290 10.99 8.63 0.28
N LYS A 291 10.71 7.33 0.17
CA LYS A 291 11.56 6.27 0.75
C LYS A 291 12.62 5.75 -0.22
N VAL A 292 12.26 5.68 -1.50
CA VAL A 292 13.13 5.24 -2.59
C VAL A 292 13.04 6.19 -3.78
N PRO A 293 14.09 6.34 -4.60
CA PRO A 293 14.09 7.24 -5.75
C PRO A 293 12.91 7.05 -6.72
N GLN A 294 12.54 5.79 -6.98
CA GLN A 294 11.49 5.42 -7.93
C GLN A 294 10.15 6.10 -7.61
N ASP A 295 9.83 6.25 -6.33
CA ASP A 295 8.62 6.95 -5.85
C ASP A 295 8.65 8.43 -6.25
N ALA A 296 9.78 9.10 -6.08
CA ALA A 296 9.94 10.49 -6.50
C ALA A 296 9.83 10.63 -8.02
N ALA A 297 10.31 9.66 -8.79
CA ALA A 297 10.13 9.67 -10.24
C ALA A 297 8.64 9.63 -10.63
N ILE A 298 7.82 8.85 -9.93
CA ILE A 298 6.37 8.79 -10.16
C ILE A 298 5.72 10.12 -9.81
N VAL A 299 6.00 10.67 -8.63
CA VAL A 299 5.48 11.98 -8.20
C VAL A 299 5.83 13.06 -9.22
N MET A 300 7.08 13.10 -9.68
CA MET A 300 7.53 14.05 -10.72
C MET A 300 6.78 13.87 -12.05
N ARG A 301 6.58 12.63 -12.51
CA ARG A 301 5.83 12.37 -13.75
C ARG A 301 4.38 12.85 -13.67
N ARG A 302 3.74 12.69 -12.50
CA ARG A 302 2.37 13.18 -12.26
C ARG A 302 2.28 14.71 -12.22
N LEU A 303 3.38 15.40 -11.92
CA LEU A 303 3.51 16.86 -12.09
C LEU A 303 3.77 17.30 -13.54
N GLY A 304 3.87 16.35 -14.49
CA GLY A 304 4.16 16.63 -15.89
C GLY A 304 5.66 16.69 -16.23
N VAL A 305 6.55 16.29 -15.32
CA VAL A 305 7.99 16.19 -15.61
C VAL A 305 8.24 15.04 -16.59
N THR A 306 9.12 15.25 -17.57
CA THR A 306 9.46 14.22 -18.55
C THR A 306 10.05 12.98 -17.89
N ARG A 307 9.88 11.81 -18.52
CA ARG A 307 10.47 10.55 -18.03
C ARG A 307 11.97 10.69 -17.78
N THR A 308 12.72 11.23 -18.75
CA THR A 308 14.17 11.46 -18.62
C THR A 308 14.51 12.40 -17.47
N GLY A 309 13.76 13.51 -17.32
CA GLY A 309 13.97 14.46 -16.22
C GLY A 309 13.77 13.81 -14.85
N SER A 310 12.69 13.05 -14.70
CA SER A 310 12.37 12.35 -13.45
C SER A 310 13.44 11.32 -13.07
N GLN A 311 13.98 10.58 -14.05
CA GLN A 311 15.05 9.59 -13.85
C GLN A 311 16.39 10.20 -13.45
N ILE A 312 16.71 11.41 -13.94
CA ILE A 312 17.96 12.10 -13.59
C ILE A 312 17.87 12.70 -12.17
N MET A 313 16.67 13.14 -11.76
CA MET A 313 16.48 13.86 -10.51
C MET A 313 16.19 12.96 -9.32
N GLN A 314 15.63 11.77 -9.53
CA GLN A 314 15.14 10.90 -8.45
C GLN A 314 16.19 10.59 -7.37
N ASP A 315 17.47 10.41 -7.71
CA ASP A 315 18.51 10.06 -6.73
C ASP A 315 18.87 11.19 -5.76
N LYS A 316 18.32 12.39 -5.99
CA LYS A 316 18.42 13.55 -5.11
C LYS A 316 17.28 13.64 -4.08
N SER A 317 16.27 12.76 -4.19
CA SER A 317 15.04 12.85 -3.39
C SER A 317 15.11 12.13 -2.04
N VAL A 318 16.01 11.15 -1.90
CA VAL A 318 16.15 10.36 -0.67
C VAL A 318 17.39 10.81 0.08
N HIS A 319 17.19 11.36 1.28
CA HIS A 319 18.25 11.75 2.19
C HIS A 319 18.48 10.67 3.24
N LEU A 320 19.75 10.29 3.46
CA LEU A 320 20.13 9.33 4.48
C LEU A 320 21.14 9.94 5.45
N VAL A 321 21.15 9.35 6.64
CA VAL A 321 22.09 9.67 7.71
C VAL A 321 22.81 8.37 8.08
N LEU A 322 24.10 8.28 7.77
CA LEU A 322 24.93 7.10 8.03
C LEU A 322 25.83 7.35 9.23
N LYS A 323 25.82 6.45 10.20
CA LYS A 323 26.80 6.46 11.29
C LYS A 323 27.92 5.47 10.97
N ILE A 324 29.14 5.98 10.79
CA ILE A 324 30.33 5.17 10.59
C ILE A 324 31.15 5.25 11.87
N ARG A 325 31.50 4.09 12.43
CA ARG A 325 32.15 3.98 13.75
C ARG A 325 33.60 3.56 13.64
N ASN A 326 34.37 3.85 14.69
CA ASN A 326 35.73 3.37 14.86
C ASN A 326 36.67 3.79 13.71
N LEU A 327 36.59 5.05 13.31
CA LEU A 327 37.50 5.64 12.32
C LEU A 327 38.71 6.23 13.00
N THR A 328 39.86 6.21 12.35
CA THR A 328 40.94 7.11 12.75
C THR A 328 40.51 8.56 12.53
N THR A 329 41.00 9.49 13.34
CA THR A 329 40.68 10.93 13.19
C THR A 329 40.99 11.44 11.78
N THR A 330 42.06 10.95 11.15
CA THR A 330 42.38 11.28 9.75
C THR A 330 41.31 10.80 8.78
N GLU A 331 40.82 9.56 8.90
CA GLU A 331 39.77 9.03 8.03
C GLU A 331 38.46 9.80 8.19
N ALA A 332 38.07 10.11 9.44
CA ALA A 332 36.88 10.89 9.72
C ALA A 332 36.94 12.31 9.12
N LEU A 333 38.10 12.97 9.21
CA LEU A 333 38.31 14.30 8.61
C LEU A 333 38.29 14.25 7.07
N ILE A 334 38.86 13.21 6.45
CA ILE A 334 38.77 13.01 4.99
C ILE A 334 37.32 12.83 4.57
N ILE A 335 36.57 11.95 5.25
CA ILE A 335 35.15 11.73 4.97
C ILE A 335 34.36 13.03 5.11
N LYS A 336 34.64 13.83 6.15
CA LYS A 336 34.00 15.14 6.33
C LYS A 336 34.25 16.07 5.15
N GLN A 337 35.51 16.24 4.77
CA GLN A 337 35.89 17.13 3.67
C GLN A 337 35.27 16.68 2.34
N GLU A 338 35.32 15.38 2.05
CA GLU A 338 34.75 14.83 0.82
C GLU A 338 33.22 14.94 0.80
N MET A 339 32.55 14.78 1.94
CA MET A 339 31.09 14.95 2.00
C MET A 339 30.68 16.41 1.78
N LEU A 340 31.38 17.36 2.43
CA LEU A 340 31.15 18.81 2.23
C LEU A 340 31.36 19.22 0.77
N ALA A 341 32.40 18.70 0.10
CA ALA A 341 32.66 18.98 -1.31
C ALA A 341 31.54 18.50 -2.27
N ARG A 342 30.66 17.60 -1.81
CA ARG A 342 29.49 17.10 -2.56
C ARG A 342 28.18 17.78 -2.16
N GLY A 343 28.25 18.75 -1.24
CA GLY A 343 27.09 19.48 -0.74
C GLY A 343 26.23 18.70 0.27
N GLY A 344 26.79 17.66 0.90
CA GLY A 344 26.20 17.10 2.12
C GLY A 344 26.95 17.59 3.35
N ASP A 345 26.73 16.92 4.47
CA ASP A 345 27.33 17.31 5.76
C ASP A 345 27.86 16.09 6.52
N ALA A 346 28.77 16.32 7.46
CA ALA A 346 29.31 15.29 8.32
C ALA A 346 29.65 15.85 9.71
N ALA A 347 29.07 15.23 10.74
CA ALA A 347 29.31 15.58 12.14
C ALA A 347 30.31 14.60 12.79
N LEU A 348 31.25 15.14 13.55
CA LEU A 348 32.27 14.41 14.31
C LEU A 348 32.47 15.10 15.67
N ALA A 349 33.10 14.38 16.60
CA ALA A 349 33.45 14.92 17.90
C ALA A 349 34.41 16.13 17.78
N ARG A 350 34.29 17.09 18.71
CA ARG A 350 35.17 18.27 18.78
C ARG A 350 36.64 17.87 18.82
N ASP A 351 36.97 16.89 19.64
CA ASP A 351 38.35 16.46 19.91
C ASP A 351 38.98 15.80 18.67
N ALA A 352 38.17 15.28 17.74
CA ALA A 352 38.66 14.82 16.43
C ALA A 352 39.01 16.00 15.51
N VAL A 353 38.30 17.13 15.62
CA VAL A 353 38.63 18.35 14.87
C VAL A 353 39.95 18.96 15.36
N SER A 354 40.20 18.92 16.67
CA SER A 354 41.44 19.42 17.28
C SER A 354 42.58 18.39 17.33
N HIS A 355 42.38 17.19 16.76
CA HIS A 355 43.36 16.10 16.78
C HIS A 355 43.76 15.62 18.19
N GLU A 356 42.87 15.76 19.17
CA GLU A 356 43.04 15.34 20.57
C GLU A 356 42.63 13.88 20.82
N THR A 357 41.99 13.21 19.84
CA THR A 357 41.68 11.78 19.88
C THR A 357 42.26 11.05 18.67
N GLU A 358 42.68 9.80 18.85
CA GLU A 358 43.14 8.94 17.75
C GLU A 358 41.98 8.34 16.95
N MET A 359 40.88 8.00 17.64
CA MET A 359 39.72 7.32 17.09
C MET A 359 38.45 8.14 17.31
N THR A 360 37.52 8.08 16.36
CA THR A 360 36.25 8.79 16.43
C THR A 360 35.15 8.11 15.59
N ASP A 361 33.92 8.57 15.77
CA ASP A 361 32.77 8.23 14.94
C ASP A 361 32.43 9.43 14.04
N VAL A 362 31.81 9.18 12.88
CA VAL A 362 31.27 10.23 12.03
C VAL A 362 29.82 9.93 11.65
N LEU A 363 28.99 10.97 11.66
CA LEU A 363 27.63 10.94 11.15
C LEU A 363 27.61 11.66 9.79
N VAL A 364 27.45 10.93 8.70
CA VAL A 364 27.43 11.44 7.32
C VAL A 364 25.99 11.65 6.87
N MET A 365 25.67 12.82 6.34
CA MET A 365 24.32 13.24 5.97
C MET A 365 24.29 13.71 4.52
N GLY A 366 23.48 13.05 3.68
CA GLY A 366 23.28 13.50 2.32
C GLY A 366 22.32 12.63 1.52
N THR A 367 22.06 13.06 0.30
CA THR A 367 21.24 12.32 -0.68
C THR A 367 21.94 11.04 -1.15
N LEU A 368 21.17 10.08 -1.68
CA LEU A 368 21.73 8.86 -2.30
C LEU A 368 22.78 9.19 -3.37
N LEU A 369 22.52 10.18 -4.22
CA LEU A 369 23.49 10.65 -5.21
C LEU A 369 24.80 11.13 -4.57
N GLN A 370 24.72 11.89 -3.48
CA GLN A 370 25.91 12.41 -2.79
C GLN A 370 26.69 11.29 -2.09
N LEU A 371 26.00 10.36 -1.44
CA LEU A 371 26.62 9.22 -0.77
C LEU A 371 27.28 8.26 -1.77
N GLY A 372 26.64 8.00 -2.91
CA GLY A 372 27.25 7.22 -3.99
C GLY A 372 28.51 7.90 -4.55
N ARG A 373 28.49 9.23 -4.70
CA ARG A 373 29.68 10.01 -5.09
C ARG A 373 30.76 10.05 -4.02
N LEU A 374 30.40 10.00 -2.74
CA LEU A 374 31.34 9.90 -1.62
C LEU A 374 32.04 8.55 -1.69
N ALA A 375 31.29 7.44 -1.70
CA ALA A 375 31.84 6.09 -1.78
C ALA A 375 32.80 5.94 -2.98
N LYS A 376 32.38 6.37 -4.18
CA LYS A 376 33.24 6.34 -5.38
C LYS A 376 34.57 7.07 -5.21
N LYS A 377 34.61 8.12 -4.39
CA LYS A 377 35.85 8.87 -4.16
C LYS A 377 36.73 8.22 -3.11
N LEU A 378 36.15 7.66 -2.06
CA LEU A 378 36.87 6.95 -1.01
C LEU A 378 37.57 5.69 -1.53
N GLU A 379 37.02 5.05 -2.57
CA GLU A 379 37.64 3.90 -3.26
C GLU A 379 39.06 4.18 -3.77
N GLY A 380 39.34 5.41 -4.21
CA GLY A 380 40.65 5.78 -4.74
C GLY A 380 41.63 6.32 -3.68
N GLN A 381 41.26 6.26 -2.40
CA GLN A 381 42.06 6.81 -1.30
C GLN A 381 42.88 5.73 -0.59
N VAL A 382 43.82 6.18 0.25
CA VAL A 382 44.67 5.30 1.08
C VAL A 382 43.97 4.88 2.38
N ARG A 383 44.61 3.99 3.17
CA ARG A 383 44.12 3.45 4.45
C ARG A 383 42.87 2.58 4.27
N SER A 384 41.97 2.56 5.24
CA SER A 384 40.74 1.77 5.21
C SER A 384 39.60 2.45 4.45
N LEU A 385 39.85 3.58 3.78
CA LEU A 385 38.82 4.31 3.05
C LEU A 385 38.17 3.51 1.90
N PRO A 386 38.89 2.65 1.14
CA PRO A 386 38.26 1.75 0.18
C PRO A 386 37.29 0.75 0.84
N LEU A 387 37.66 0.19 1.98
CA LEU A 387 36.78 -0.69 2.77
C LEU A 387 35.53 0.07 3.25
N ILE A 388 35.71 1.29 3.77
CA ILE A 388 34.58 2.13 4.20
C ILE A 388 33.66 2.48 3.02
N ALA A 389 34.21 2.68 1.83
CA ALA A 389 33.42 2.92 0.62
C ALA A 389 32.51 1.74 0.28
N GLU A 390 33.05 0.52 0.35
CA GLU A 390 32.31 -0.72 0.16
C GLU A 390 31.20 -0.86 1.21
N MET A 391 31.52 -0.66 2.49
CA MET A 391 30.54 -0.69 3.59
C MET A 391 29.41 0.34 3.40
N ILE A 392 29.70 1.55 2.90
CA ILE A 392 28.67 2.54 2.57
C ILE A 392 27.74 2.02 1.48
N ARG A 393 28.30 1.44 0.40
CA ARG A 393 27.50 0.89 -0.71
C ARG A 393 26.64 -0.27 -0.25
N GLU A 394 27.22 -1.21 0.50
CA GLU A 394 26.52 -2.38 1.04
C GLU A 394 25.39 -1.95 2.00
N CYS A 395 25.67 -1.02 2.92
CA CYS A 395 24.66 -0.49 3.85
C CYS A 395 23.49 0.17 3.11
N ILE A 396 23.76 0.88 2.01
CA ILE A 396 22.71 1.46 1.16
C ILE A 396 21.94 0.35 0.40
N ALA A 397 22.64 -0.62 -0.19
CA ALA A 397 22.04 -1.71 -0.95
C ALA A 397 21.13 -2.60 -0.09
N ASN A 398 21.54 -2.89 1.14
CA ASN A 398 20.79 -3.68 2.12
C ASN A 398 19.41 -3.08 2.47
N ARG A 399 19.18 -1.78 2.21
CA ARG A 399 17.86 -1.14 2.40
C ARG A 399 16.84 -1.54 1.33
N SER A 400 17.31 -1.93 0.15
CA SER A 400 16.50 -2.41 -0.98
C SER A 400 16.57 -3.93 -1.14
N ASP A 401 17.51 -4.60 -0.47
CA ASP A 401 17.62 -6.05 -0.50
C ASP A 401 16.50 -6.69 0.32
N LEU A 402 15.66 -7.47 -0.37
CA LEU A 402 14.47 -8.07 0.19
C LEU A 402 14.82 -9.14 1.22
N GLU A 403 15.78 -10.00 0.89
CA GLU A 403 16.21 -11.11 1.74
C GLU A 403 16.84 -10.59 3.02
N TYR A 404 17.76 -9.64 2.92
CA TYR A 404 18.41 -8.99 4.06
C TYR A 404 17.40 -8.39 5.04
N ARG A 405 16.29 -7.83 4.54
CA ARG A 405 15.29 -7.16 5.38
C ARG A 405 14.38 -8.11 6.13
N TYR A 406 14.05 -9.25 5.55
CA TYR A 406 12.92 -10.07 6.01
C TYR A 406 13.26 -11.54 6.27
N LEU A 407 14.34 -12.08 5.72
CA LEU A 407 14.85 -13.38 6.15
C LEU A 407 15.60 -13.17 7.47
N ARG A 408 15.10 -13.81 8.53
CA ARG A 408 15.65 -13.76 9.88
C ARG A 408 16.11 -15.13 10.32
#